data_AF-A0A653Z8V4-F1
#
_entry.id   AF-A0A653Z8V4-F1
#
_cell.length_a   1.000
_cell.length_b   1.000
_cell.length_c   1.000
_cell.angle_alpha   90.00
_cell.angle_beta   90.00
_cell.angle_gamma   90.00
#
_symmetry.space_group_name_H-M   'P 1'
#
loop_
_entity.id
_entity.type
_entity.pdbx_description
1 polymer ?
#
loop_
_entity_poly.entity_id
_entity_poly.type
_entity_poly.pdbx_seq_one_letter_code
_entity_poly.pdbx_strand_id
1 'polypeptide(L)'
;MLEPSGTLKLLVVDSEIGEEEEVVLTGKDFHTERRSMLDDEVLRDDDEGEHVAYASGLGFDFKVVATPPRQIDIEEEPEEIRVEIVEKNLDFDEPQDDGGEAEG
;
A
#
# COMPACT_ATOMS: atom_id res chain seq x y z
N MET A 1 -15.07 -2.78 -3.07
CA MET A 1 -13.66 -2.35 -3.20
C MET A 1 -12.81 -3.48 -2.68
N LEU A 2 -11.85 -3.97 -3.46
CA LEU A 2 -10.99 -5.08 -3.03
C LEU A 2 -10.16 -4.65 -1.81
N GLU A 3 -9.86 -5.59 -0.91
CA GLU A 3 -9.00 -5.35 0.24
C GLU A 3 -7.64 -6.04 0.03
N PRO A 4 -6.52 -5.34 0.29
CA PRO A 4 -5.22 -5.94 0.21
C PRO A 4 -5.09 -7.01 1.29
N SER A 5 -4.68 -8.21 0.88
CA SER A 5 -4.47 -9.37 1.73
C SER A 5 -3.06 -9.90 1.54
N GLY A 6 -2.46 -10.46 2.60
CA GLY A 6 -1.09 -11.00 2.55
C GLY A 6 0.00 -10.02 2.99
N THR A 7 1.19 -10.14 2.38
CA THR A 7 2.42 -9.50 2.86
C THR A 7 3.25 -8.93 1.70
N LEU A 8 3.80 -7.74 1.92
CA LEU A 8 4.79 -7.08 1.09
C LEU A 8 6.07 -6.89 1.93
N LYS A 9 7.19 -7.42 1.47
CA LYS A 9 8.49 -7.20 2.09
C LYS A 9 9.32 -6.26 1.23
N LEU A 10 9.90 -5.27 1.89
CA LEU A 10 10.72 -4.22 1.33
C LEU A 10 12.10 -4.28 1.96
N LEU A 11 13.13 -4.00 1.17
CA LEU A 11 14.49 -3.78 1.62
C LEU A 11 14.82 -2.31 1.40
N VAL A 12 15.06 -1.59 2.48
CA VAL A 12 15.51 -0.20 2.45
C VAL A 12 17.03 -0.22 2.51
N VAL A 13 17.66 0.39 1.51
CA VAL A 13 19.13 0.44 1.40
C VAL A 13 19.57 1.91 1.45
N ASP A 14 20.42 2.25 2.41
CA ASP A 14 21.08 3.55 2.45
C ASP A 14 22.11 3.66 1.32
N SER A 15 21.95 4.66 0.47
CA SER A 15 22.77 4.86 -0.72
C SER A 15 24.17 5.40 -0.42
N GLU A 16 24.38 6.01 0.75
CA GLU A 16 25.66 6.61 1.16
C GLU A 16 26.59 5.61 1.85
N ILE A 17 26.05 4.81 2.77
CA ILE A 17 26.82 3.89 3.64
C ILE A 17 26.55 2.41 3.35
N GLY A 18 25.52 2.09 2.56
CA GLY A 18 25.16 0.71 2.23
C GLY A 18 24.56 -0.07 3.39
N GLU A 19 23.96 0.61 4.37
CA GLU A 19 23.19 -0.02 5.44
C GLU A 19 21.85 -0.52 4.89
N GLU A 20 21.40 -1.68 5.39
CA GLU A 20 20.22 -2.37 4.88
C GLU A 20 19.24 -2.63 6.03
N GLU A 21 17.96 -2.33 5.81
CA GLU A 21 16.87 -2.64 6.75
C GLU A 21 15.68 -3.27 6.04
N GLU A 22 15.14 -4.34 6.62
CA GLU A 22 13.95 -5.02 6.12
C GLU A 22 12.69 -4.42 6.75
N VAL A 23 11.75 -4.00 5.90
CA VAL A 23 10.43 -3.50 6.29
C VAL A 23 9.36 -4.45 5.78
N VAL A 24 8.46 -4.88 6.66
CA VAL A 24 7.38 -5.81 6.32
C VAL A 24 6.04 -5.12 6.51
N LEU A 25 5.29 -5.01 5.42
CA LEU A 25 3.93 -4.48 5.40
C LEU A 25 2.94 -5.62 5.17
N THR A 26 1.79 -5.55 5.83
CA THR A 26 0.68 -6.47 5.64
C THR A 26 -0.50 -5.73 5.03
N GLY A 27 -1.46 -6.46 4.47
CA GLY A 27 -2.70 -5.86 3.96
C GLY A 27 -3.42 -4.91 4.94
N LYS A 28 -3.26 -5.13 6.25
CA LYS A 28 -3.85 -4.29 7.31
C LYS A 28 -3.18 -2.92 7.47
N ASP A 29 -1.94 -2.78 7.03
CA ASP A 29 -1.18 -1.53 7.08
C ASP A 29 -1.63 -0.58 5.96
N PHE A 30 -2.34 -1.11 4.95
CA PHE A 30 -2.87 -0.34 3.85
C PHE A 30 -4.27 0.21 4.17
N HIS A 31 -4.48 1.47 3.85
CA HIS A 31 -5.76 2.14 3.94
C HIS A 31 -6.10 2.83 2.62
N THR A 32 -7.39 2.87 2.29
CA THR A 32 -7.84 3.56 1.08
C THR A 32 -7.74 5.07 1.25
N GLU A 33 -6.90 5.72 0.45
CA GLU A 33 -6.95 7.17 0.32
C GLU A 33 -7.88 7.53 -0.83
N ARG A 34 -8.97 8.26 -0.54
CA ARG A 34 -9.76 8.88 -1.60
C ARG A 34 -8.94 10.02 -2.19
N ARG A 35 -8.57 9.95 -3.47
CA ARG A 35 -8.16 11.17 -4.20
C ARG A 35 -9.25 12.21 -3.97
N SER A 36 -8.92 13.30 -3.28
CA SER A 36 -9.83 14.44 -3.16
C SER A 36 -10.02 15.03 -4.56
N MET A 37 -11.02 14.50 -5.28
CA MET A 37 -11.58 15.17 -6.44
C MET A 37 -12.28 16.41 -5.90
N LEU A 38 -11.57 17.53 -5.90
CA LEU A 38 -12.21 18.83 -5.89
C LEU A 38 -13.04 18.91 -7.18
N ASP A 39 -14.34 18.71 -7.02
CA ASP A 39 -15.41 19.36 -7.78
C ASP A 39 -15.30 19.27 -9.31
N ASP A 40 -15.53 18.10 -9.91
CA ASP A 40 -16.26 18.06 -11.18
C ASP A 40 -16.89 16.68 -11.42
N GLU A 41 -18.13 16.72 -11.86
CA GLU A 41 -19.11 15.65 -11.86
C GLU A 41 -18.80 14.56 -12.89
N VAL A 42 -17.89 13.63 -12.57
CA VAL A 42 -17.80 12.36 -13.29
C VAL A 42 -17.85 11.22 -12.29
N LEU A 43 -19.05 10.64 -12.17
CA LEU A 43 -19.25 9.27 -11.67
C LEU A 43 -18.45 8.31 -12.56
N ARG A 44 -17.14 8.19 -12.32
CA ARG A 44 -16.41 6.99 -12.74
C ARG A 44 -16.72 5.95 -11.68
N ASP A 45 -17.48 4.95 -12.11
CA ASP A 45 -17.81 3.71 -11.41
C ASP A 45 -16.56 2.83 -11.20
N ASP A 46 -15.43 3.45 -10.83
CA ASP A 46 -14.15 2.79 -10.63
C ASP A 46 -13.91 2.72 -9.13
N ASP A 47 -14.48 1.68 -8.55
CA ASP A 47 -14.32 1.22 -7.17
C ASP A 47 -12.88 0.68 -6.91
N GLU A 48 -11.89 1.14 -7.69
CA GLU A 48 -10.44 0.88 -7.60
C GLU A 48 -9.75 2.06 -6.90
N GLY A 49 -10.05 2.26 -5.62
CA GLY A 49 -9.30 3.22 -4.81
C GLY A 49 -7.84 2.76 -4.62
N GLU A 50 -6.90 3.71 -4.56
CA GLU A 50 -5.50 3.43 -4.24
C GLU A 50 -5.38 3.03 -2.76
N HIS A 51 -4.70 1.92 -2.50
CA HIS A 51 -4.38 1.48 -1.15
C HIS A 51 -3.01 2.02 -0.77
N VAL A 52 -2.93 2.75 0.34
CA VAL A 52 -1.70 3.42 0.76
C VAL A 52 -1.26 2.91 2.12
N ALA A 53 0.03 2.60 2.25
CA ALA A 53 0.70 2.35 3.52
C ALA A 53 1.87 3.32 3.69
N TYR A 54 1.97 3.96 4.86
CA TYR A 54 3.11 4.78 5.24
C TYR A 54 4.10 3.92 6.02
N ALA A 55 5.35 3.90 5.59
CA ALA A 55 6.39 3.06 6.16
C ALA A 55 7.64 3.88 6.45
N SER A 56 8.45 3.40 7.39
CA SER A 56 9.71 4.04 7.76
C SER A 56 10.81 3.00 7.80
N GLY A 57 11.98 3.32 7.25
CA GLY A 57 13.18 2.48 7.35
C GLY A 57 14.46 3.32 7.31
N LEU A 58 15.48 2.91 8.08
CA LEU A 58 16.75 3.63 8.25
C LEU A 58 16.58 5.08 8.73
N GLY A 59 15.46 5.38 9.40
CA GLY A 59 15.11 6.73 9.87
C GLY A 59 14.46 7.63 8.83
N PHE A 60 14.15 7.12 7.63
CA PHE A 60 13.45 7.82 6.57
C PHE A 60 12.02 7.30 6.40
N ASP A 61 11.08 8.21 6.17
CA ASP A 61 9.68 7.89 5.87
C ASP A 61 9.46 7.82 4.35
N PHE A 62 8.63 6.89 3.89
CA PHE A 62 8.23 6.74 2.49
C PHE A 62 6.81 6.18 2.38
N LYS A 63 6.21 6.32 1.19
CA LYS A 63 4.83 5.92 0.92
C LYS A 63 4.78 4.73 -0.03
N VAL A 64 3.96 3.74 0.29
CA VAL A 64 3.76 2.56 -0.54
C VAL A 64 2.33 2.57 -1.07
N VAL A 65 2.19 2.63 -2.40
CA VAL A 65 0.90 2.67 -3.08
C VAL A 65 0.66 1.34 -3.77
N ALA A 66 -0.38 0.66 -3.33
CA ALA A 66 -0.87 -0.59 -3.87
C ALA A 66 -2.14 -0.33 -4.69
N THR A 67 -2.06 -0.57 -6.00
CA THR A 67 -3.20 -0.44 -6.91
C THR A 67 -3.59 -1.84 -7.41
N PRO A 68 -4.86 -2.25 -7.27
CA PRO A 68 -5.32 -3.52 -7.80
C PRO A 68 -5.09 -3.64 -9.32
N PRO A 69 -5.00 -4.86 -9.86
CA PRO A 69 -4.99 -6.12 -9.13
C PRO A 69 -3.61 -6.47 -8.56
N ARG A 70 -2.52 -5.82 -9.00
CA ARG A 70 -1.15 -6.24 -8.67
C ARG A 70 -0.10 -5.14 -8.75
N GLN A 71 -0.45 -3.87 -8.89
CA GLN A 71 0.54 -2.79 -9.02
C GLN A 71 0.98 -2.32 -7.63
N ILE A 72 2.29 -2.13 -7.46
CA ILE A 72 2.89 -1.56 -6.24
C ILE A 72 3.86 -0.49 -6.71
N ASP A 73 3.73 0.71 -6.16
CA ASP A 73 4.57 1.86 -6.40
C ASP A 73 5.12 2.38 -5.07
N ILE A 74 6.31 2.98 -5.10
CA ILE A 74 6.93 3.61 -3.94
C ILE A 74 6.99 5.10 -4.24
N GLU A 75 6.20 5.87 -3.50
CA GLU A 75 6.16 7.32 -3.59
C GLU A 75 6.86 7.94 -2.39
N GLU A 76 7.22 9.22 -2.52
CA GLU A 76 7.89 9.98 -1.45
C GLU A 76 9.20 9.33 -0.96
N GLU A 77 9.86 8.54 -1.82
CA GLU A 77 11.18 7.97 -1.56
C GLU A 77 12.25 9.10 -1.49
N PRO A 78 12.96 9.25 -0.36
CA PRO A 78 14.09 10.18 -0.27
C PRO A 78 15.29 9.70 -1.09
N GLU A 79 16.09 10.64 -1.60
CA GLU A 79 17.25 10.35 -2.47
C GLU A 79 18.36 9.56 -1.73
N GLU A 80 18.39 9.66 -0.40
CA GLU A 80 19.36 9.01 0.49
C GLU A 80 19.15 7.49 0.59
N ILE A 81 17.93 7.00 0.34
CA ILE A 81 17.62 5.57 0.41
C ILE A 81 17.12 5.06 -0.94
N ARG A 82 17.16 3.74 -1.09
CA ARG A 82 16.53 3.02 -2.19
C ARG A 82 15.68 1.90 -1.61
N VAL A 83 14.41 1.86 -1.98
CA VAL A 83 13.48 0.83 -1.52
C VAL A 83 13.31 -0.23 -2.60
N GLU A 84 13.64 -1.47 -2.27
CA GLU A 84 13.50 -2.62 -3.17
C GLU A 84 12.42 -3.58 -2.69
N ILE A 85 11.51 -3.98 -3.59
CA ILE A 85 10.49 -5.00 -3.27
C ILE A 85 11.15 -6.39 -3.34
N VAL A 86 11.43 -6.98 -2.17
CA VAL A 86 12.06 -8.30 -2.08
C VAL A 86 11.04 -9.45 -2.11
N GLU A 87 9.83 -9.22 -1.59
CA GLU A 87 8.76 -10.22 -1.64
C GLU A 87 7.41 -9.55 -1.85
N LYS A 88 6.64 -10.05 -2.83
CA LYS A 88 5.32 -9.52 -3.19
C LYS A 88 4.28 -10.62 -3.11
N ASN A 89 3.84 -10.92 -1.89
CA ASN A 89 2.74 -11.84 -1.58
C ASN A 89 1.46 -11.07 -1.21
N LEU A 90 1.29 -9.88 -1.77
CA LEU A 90 0.09 -9.07 -1.62
C LEU A 90 -0.90 -9.43 -2.73
N ASP A 91 -2.12 -9.79 -2.36
CA ASP A 91 -3.26 -9.99 -3.27
C ASP A 91 -4.41 -9.03 -2.89
N PHE A 92 -5.46 -8.97 -3.70
CA PHE A 92 -6.58 -8.06 -3.51
C PHE A 92 -7.87 -8.86 -3.63
N ASP A 93 -8.43 -9.22 -2.48
CA ASP A 93 -9.62 -10.06 -2.39
C ASP A 93 -10.88 -9.20 -2.21
N GLU A 94 -12.04 -9.75 -2.57
CA GLU A 94 -13.30 -9.12 -2.17
C GLU A 94 -13.34 -9.03 -0.63
N PRO A 95 -13.80 -7.89 -0.08
CA PRO A 95 -13.91 -7.74 1.35
C PRO A 95 -14.75 -8.90 1.87
N GLN A 96 -14.26 -9.56 2.91
CA GLN A 96 -15.08 -10.56 3.58
C GLN A 96 -16.22 -9.78 4.24
N ASP A 97 -17.37 -9.73 3.56
CA ASP A 97 -18.62 -9.32 4.16
C ASP A 97 -18.81 -10.29 5.32
N ASP A 98 -18.40 -9.88 6.53
CA ASP A 98 -18.83 -10.51 7.76
C ASP A 98 -20.31 -10.14 7.85
N GLY A 99 -21.10 -10.87 7.05
CA GLY A 99 -22.54 -10.88 7.02
C GLY A 99 -23.03 -11.43 8.34
N GLY A 100 -22.80 -10.67 9.40
CA GLY A 100 -23.63 -10.65 10.57
C GLY A 100 -24.95 -10.00 10.18
N GLU A 101 -25.71 -10.67 9.33
CA GLU A 101 -27.15 -10.56 9.38
C GLU A 101 -27.53 -10.98 10.80
N ALA A 102 -27.69 -10.01 11.69
CA ALA A 102 -28.45 -10.20 12.91
C ALA A 102 -29.91 -10.37 12.50
N GLU A 103 -30.24 -11.52 11.89
CA GLU A 103 -31.61 -11.99 11.74
C GLU A 103 -32.03 -12.65 13.07
N GLY A 104 -33.01 -12.04 13.74
CA GLY A 104 -33.87 -12.74 14.73
C GLY A 104 -33.85 -12.19 16.14
#